data_AF-A0A2V1NKY7-F1
#
_entry.id   AF-A0A2V1NKY7-F1
#
_cell.length_a   1.000
_cell.length_b   1.000
_cell.length_c   1.000
_cell.angle_alpha   90.00
_cell.angle_beta   90.00
_cell.angle_gamma   90.00
#
_symmetry.space_group_name_H-M   'P 1'
#
loop_
_entity.id
_entity.type
_entity.pdbx_description
1 polymer ?
#
loop_
_entity_poly.entity_id
_entity_poly.type
_entity_poly.pdbx_seq_one_letter_code
_entity_poly.pdbx_strand_id
1 'polypeptide(L)'
;MNRIEFFPYRLDGEPGPLRGIRVDGRDLREQVADATRALWRRELAEDWADETEDEVERFLLEQHAGLHVEVFTTDHFRTPAPDAFLLGCPCGIWACWPLTARIAMTDTTVTWSDFRQPNREHWGELPLGPFQFDRAAYDSALTP
;
A
#
# COMPACT_ATOMS: atom_id res chain seq x y z
N MET A 1 7.90 -16.39 -7.81
CA MET A 1 7.75 -15.33 -6.80
C MET A 1 7.44 -14.02 -7.50
N ASN A 2 6.68 -13.17 -6.82
CA ASN A 2 6.49 -11.78 -7.19
C ASN A 2 7.82 -11.01 -7.06
N ARG A 3 7.96 -9.94 -7.85
CA ARG A 3 9.10 -9.01 -7.79
C ARG A 3 8.70 -7.75 -7.04
N ILE A 4 9.47 -7.37 -6.03
CA ILE A 4 9.28 -6.11 -5.30
C ILE A 4 10.28 -5.05 -5.75
N GLU A 5 9.83 -3.80 -5.77
CA GLU A 5 10.66 -2.62 -6.01
C GLU A 5 10.19 -1.48 -5.10
N PHE A 6 11.14 -0.77 -4.50
CA PHE A 6 10.89 0.43 -3.72
C PHE A 6 11.51 1.63 -4.45
N PHE A 7 10.69 2.57 -4.90
CA PHE A 7 11.13 3.64 -5.79
C PHE A 7 10.91 5.03 -5.17
N PRO A 8 11.72 6.05 -5.50
CA PRO A 8 11.51 7.41 -5.02
C PRO A 8 10.12 7.92 -5.45
N TYR A 9 9.37 8.42 -4.48
CA TYR A 9 8.06 9.01 -4.69
C TYR A 9 8.06 10.43 -4.13
N ARG A 10 7.38 11.34 -4.83
CA ARG A 10 7.17 12.72 -4.38
C ARG A 10 5.68 12.99 -4.33
N LEU A 11 5.29 13.65 -3.26
CA LEU A 11 3.95 14.19 -3.09
C LEU A 11 4.08 15.69 -2.91
N ASP A 12 3.28 16.46 -3.63
CA ASP A 12 3.32 17.91 -3.54
C ASP A 12 2.91 18.37 -2.13
N GLY A 13 3.68 19.29 -1.57
CA GLY A 13 3.47 19.78 -0.20
C GLY A 13 4.10 18.91 0.89
N GLU A 14 4.56 17.69 0.59
CA GLU A 14 5.29 16.87 1.56
C GLU A 14 6.74 17.33 1.71
N PRO A 15 7.20 17.66 2.93
CA PRO A 15 8.55 18.18 3.15
C PRO A 15 9.64 17.10 3.07
N GLY A 16 9.28 15.81 3.16
CA GLY A 16 10.21 14.69 3.26
C GLY A 16 10.21 13.76 2.04
N PRO A 17 11.31 13.03 1.79
CA PRO A 17 11.35 12.01 0.74
C PRO A 17 10.47 10.81 1.10
N LEU A 18 9.62 10.40 0.16
CA LEU A 18 8.81 9.20 0.27
C LEU A 18 9.36 8.11 -0.66
N ARG A 19 9.03 6.85 -0.37
CA ARG A 19 9.17 5.73 -1.31
C ARG A 19 7.82 5.10 -1.59
N GLY A 20 7.55 4.87 -2.87
CA GLY A 20 6.46 4.03 -3.33
C GLY A 20 6.89 2.57 -3.43
N ILE A 21 5.92 1.68 -3.57
CA ILE A 21 6.12 0.23 -3.67
C ILE A 21 5.54 -0.24 -4.99
N ARG A 22 6.28 -1.05 -5.74
CA ARG A 22 5.74 -1.84 -6.85
C ARG A 22 5.82 -3.31 -6.53
N VAL A 23 4.78 -4.04 -6.93
CA VAL A 23 4.77 -5.50 -6.98
C VAL A 23 4.52 -5.89 -8.42
N ASP A 24 5.41 -6.72 -8.99
CA ASP A 24 5.40 -7.13 -10.39
C ASP A 24 5.36 -5.96 -11.39
N GLY A 25 5.96 -4.83 -11.01
CA GLY A 25 6.04 -3.62 -11.83
C GLY A 25 4.79 -2.73 -11.80
N ARG A 26 3.72 -3.13 -11.11
CA ARG A 26 2.55 -2.26 -10.87
C ARG A 26 2.69 -1.53 -9.54
N ASP A 27 2.38 -0.23 -9.53
CA ASP A 27 2.33 0.55 -8.29
C ASP A 27 1.29 -0.05 -7.34
N LEU A 28 1.67 -0.26 -6.08
CA LEU A 28 0.78 -0.83 -5.08
C LEU A 28 -0.46 0.06 -4.88
N ARG A 29 -0.35 1.38 -5.08
CA ARG A 29 -1.48 2.32 -5.00
C ARG A 29 -2.55 2.02 -6.06
N GLU A 30 -2.13 1.71 -7.29
CA GLU A 30 -3.04 1.29 -8.36
C GLU A 30 -3.70 -0.05 -8.03
N GLN A 31 -2.93 -1.01 -7.50
CA GLN A 31 -3.47 -2.32 -7.13
C GLN A 31 -4.50 -2.22 -6.00
N VAL A 32 -4.30 -1.29 -5.05
CA VAL A 32 -5.24 -1.02 -3.96
C VAL A 32 -6.47 -0.28 -4.46
N ALA A 33 -6.30 0.67 -5.40
CA ALA A 33 -7.41 1.30 -6.10
C ALA A 33 -8.30 0.24 -6.77
N ASP A 34 -7.69 -0.72 -7.47
CA ASP A 34 -8.39 -1.86 -8.08
C ASP A 34 -9.13 -2.71 -7.06
N ALA A 35 -8.47 -3.06 -5.95
CA ALA A 35 -9.03 -3.89 -4.89
C ALA A 35 -10.19 -3.22 -4.13
N THR A 36 -10.19 -1.88 -4.05
CA THR A 36 -11.18 -1.11 -3.27
C THR A 36 -12.29 -0.51 -4.11
N ARG A 37 -12.18 -0.48 -5.44
CA ARG A 37 -13.15 0.18 -6.34
C ARG A 37 -14.59 -0.26 -6.12
N ALA A 38 -14.82 -1.57 -5.96
CA ALA A 38 -16.17 -2.09 -5.73
C ALA A 38 -16.71 -1.77 -4.33
N LEU A 39 -15.85 -1.58 -3.34
CA LEU A 39 -16.22 -1.20 -1.97
C LEU A 39 -16.60 0.28 -1.94
N TRP A 40 -15.75 1.13 -2.51
CA TRP A 40 -16.02 2.56 -2.64
C TRP A 40 -17.29 2.86 -3.43
N ARG A 41 -17.53 2.16 -4.55
CA ARG A 41 -18.78 2.30 -5.31
C ARG A 41 -20.04 2.00 -4.48
N ARG A 42 -19.95 1.13 -3.48
CA ARG A 42 -21.08 0.83 -2.60
C ARG A 42 -21.28 1.92 -1.54
N GLU A 43 -20.20 2.45 -0.99
CA GLU A 43 -20.27 3.51 0.03
C GLU A 43 -20.70 4.85 -0.56
N LEU A 44 -20.16 5.19 -1.72
CA LEU A 44 -20.28 6.52 -2.31
C LEU A 44 -21.40 6.58 -3.35
N ALA A 45 -22.22 5.54 -3.46
CA ALA A 45 -23.31 5.44 -4.44
C ALA A 45 -24.30 6.61 -4.35
N GLU A 46 -24.48 7.18 -3.16
CA GLU A 46 -25.35 8.34 -2.93
C GLU A 46 -24.56 9.65 -2.86
N ASP A 47 -23.44 9.66 -2.13
CA ASP A 47 -22.65 10.87 -1.89
C ASP A 47 -22.00 11.41 -3.18
N TRP A 48 -21.69 10.54 -4.15
CA TRP A 48 -20.92 10.87 -5.35
C TRP A 48 -21.76 10.74 -6.62
N ALA A 49 -23.08 10.86 -6.50
CA ALA A 49 -23.99 10.78 -7.64
C ALA A 49 -23.69 11.82 -8.75
N ASP A 50 -23.08 12.94 -8.37
CA ASP A 50 -22.71 14.04 -9.28
C ASP A 50 -21.24 14.00 -9.74
N GLU A 51 -20.41 13.09 -9.19
CA GLU A 51 -19.00 12.95 -9.56
C GLU A 51 -18.86 12.17 -10.87
N THR A 52 -17.96 12.62 -11.73
CA THR A 52 -17.64 11.92 -12.99
C THR A 52 -16.83 10.65 -12.72
N GLU A 53 -16.87 9.68 -13.66
CA GLU A 53 -16.03 8.47 -13.55
C GLU A 53 -14.54 8.79 -13.40
N ASP A 54 -14.06 9.86 -14.06
CA ASP A 54 -12.68 10.33 -13.96
C ASP A 54 -12.36 10.94 -12.58
N GLU A 55 -13.30 11.66 -11.96
CA GLU A 55 -13.16 12.18 -10.59
C GLU A 55 -13.05 11.04 -9.58
N VAL A 56 -13.91 10.04 -9.72
CA VAL A 56 -13.89 8.84 -8.88
C VAL A 56 -12.57 8.09 -9.06
N GLU A 57 -12.15 7.87 -10.30
CA GLU A 57 -10.92 7.14 -10.58
C GLU A 57 -9.68 7.87 -10.06
N ARG A 58 -9.62 9.20 -10.22
CA ARG A 58 -8.56 10.02 -9.65
C ARG A 58 -8.50 9.88 -8.13
N PHE A 59 -9.63 9.97 -7.43
CA PHE A 59 -9.64 9.75 -5.99
C PHE A 59 -9.11 8.37 -5.60
N LEU A 60 -9.54 7.32 -6.30
CA LEU A 60 -9.11 5.96 -5.98
C LEU A 60 -7.59 5.80 -6.11
N LEU A 61 -7.00 6.43 -7.12
CA LEU A 61 -5.56 6.41 -7.38
C LEU A 61 -4.76 7.31 -6.40
N GLU A 62 -5.38 8.38 -5.91
CA GLU A 62 -4.74 9.39 -5.07
C GLU A 62 -4.99 9.20 -3.57
N GLN A 63 -5.88 8.30 -3.14
CA GLN A 63 -6.22 8.10 -1.72
C GLN A 63 -5.04 7.61 -0.85
N HIS A 64 -3.96 7.11 -1.47
CA HIS A 64 -2.74 6.66 -0.81
C HIS A 64 -1.49 7.37 -1.33
N ALA A 65 -0.53 7.53 -0.45
CA ALA A 65 0.83 7.96 -0.74
C ALA A 65 1.83 6.84 -0.42
N GLY A 66 3.10 7.06 -0.79
CA GLY A 66 4.21 6.26 -0.31
C GLY A 66 4.46 6.41 1.20
N LEU A 67 5.49 5.75 1.70
CA LEU A 67 5.92 5.87 3.09
C LEU A 67 7.21 6.69 3.19
N HIS A 68 7.42 7.33 4.33
CA HIS A 68 8.66 8.04 4.65
C HIS A 68 9.88 7.11 4.56
N VAL A 69 11.00 7.63 4.01
CA VAL A 69 12.22 6.84 3.77
C VAL A 69 12.75 6.18 5.05
N GLU A 70 12.55 6.83 6.19
CA GLU A 70 12.99 6.37 7.51
C GLU A 70 12.41 4.99 7.83
N VAL A 71 11.17 4.70 7.44
CA VAL A 71 10.53 3.40 7.64
C VAL A 71 11.33 2.27 6.98
N PHE A 72 11.92 2.52 5.81
CA PHE A 72 12.73 1.54 5.07
C PHE A 72 14.14 1.35 5.64
N THR A 73 14.59 2.27 6.50
CA THR A 73 15.88 2.17 7.19
C THR A 73 15.79 1.42 8.52
N THR A 74 14.57 1.12 8.97
CA THR A 74 14.31 0.29 10.17
C THR A 74 14.04 -1.17 9.80
N ASP A 75 13.83 -2.02 10.81
CA ASP A 75 13.45 -3.42 10.64
C ASP A 75 11.98 -3.64 10.23
N HIS A 76 11.23 -2.57 9.93
CA HIS A 76 9.78 -2.62 9.61
C HIS A 76 9.45 -3.64 8.53
N PHE A 77 10.21 -3.64 7.43
CA PHE A 77 10.04 -4.60 6.35
C PHE A 77 10.88 -5.86 6.52
N ARG A 78 11.78 -5.93 7.51
CA ARG A 78 12.74 -7.04 7.71
C ARG A 78 12.35 -8.01 8.82
N THR A 79 11.24 -7.75 9.50
CA THR A 79 10.72 -8.57 10.60
C THR A 79 9.28 -9.01 10.33
N PRO A 80 8.87 -10.20 10.80
CA PRO A 80 7.47 -10.61 10.74
C PRO A 80 6.60 -9.66 11.55
N ALA A 81 5.46 -9.26 11.00
CA ALA A 81 4.50 -8.38 11.65
C ALA A 81 3.08 -8.78 11.27
N PRO A 82 2.13 -8.82 12.22
CA PRO A 82 0.74 -9.13 11.90
C PRO A 82 0.04 -7.99 11.16
N ASP A 83 0.52 -6.76 11.29
CA ASP A 83 -0.14 -5.54 10.78
C ASP A 83 0.90 -4.45 10.42
N ALA A 84 1.62 -4.64 9.32
CA ALA A 84 2.64 -3.71 8.85
C ALA A 84 2.03 -2.67 7.90
N PHE A 85 2.35 -1.39 8.11
CA PHE A 85 2.01 -0.31 7.18
C PHE A 85 2.77 -0.46 5.86
N LEU A 86 2.04 -0.46 4.74
CA LEU A 86 2.60 -0.56 3.38
C LEU A 86 2.40 0.73 2.57
N LEU A 87 1.31 1.46 2.81
CA LEU A 87 1.05 2.77 2.22
C LEU A 87 0.49 3.71 3.30
N GLY A 88 0.74 5.00 3.14
CA GLY A 88 0.24 6.04 4.05
C GLY A 88 -0.80 6.95 3.39
N CYS A 89 -1.32 7.91 4.16
CA CYS A 89 -2.21 8.93 3.64
C CYS A 89 -1.42 10.05 2.93
N PRO A 90 -1.94 10.63 1.83
CA PRO A 90 -1.38 11.82 1.22
C PRO A 90 -1.36 13.07 2.11
N CYS A 91 -2.05 13.08 3.26
CA CYS A 91 -1.96 14.19 4.22
C CYS A 91 -0.66 14.23 5.04
N GLY A 92 0.29 13.31 4.78
CA GLY A 92 1.57 13.19 5.50
C GLY A 92 1.48 12.40 6.80
N ILE A 93 0.27 12.15 7.31
CA ILE A 93 0.06 11.31 8.50
C ILE A 93 -0.15 9.87 8.06
N TRP A 94 0.88 9.04 8.20
CA TRP A 94 0.87 7.62 7.83
C TRP A 94 -0.36 6.84 8.33
N ALA A 95 -0.72 7.00 9.61
CA ALA A 95 -1.83 6.30 10.26
C ALA A 95 -3.23 6.89 9.95
N CYS A 96 -3.31 8.02 9.23
CA CYS A 96 -4.59 8.65 8.90
C CYS A 96 -5.39 7.82 7.88
N TRP A 97 -4.71 7.19 6.93
CA TRP A 97 -5.32 6.34 5.92
C TRP A 97 -4.32 5.27 5.44
N PRO A 98 -4.00 4.29 6.30
CA PRO A 98 -2.96 3.33 5.99
C PRO A 98 -3.51 2.11 5.23
N LEU A 99 -2.75 1.63 4.25
CA LEU A 99 -2.84 0.22 3.86
C LEU A 99 -1.96 -0.61 4.79
N THR A 100 -2.51 -1.67 5.34
CA THR A 100 -1.78 -2.63 6.18
C THR A 100 -1.79 -4.03 5.57
N ALA A 101 -0.82 -4.85 5.95
CA ALA A 101 -0.79 -6.27 5.64
C ALA A 101 -0.02 -7.06 6.72
N ARG A 102 -0.32 -8.35 6.81
CA ARG A 102 0.54 -9.30 7.52
C ARG A 102 1.81 -9.56 6.72
N ILE A 103 2.96 -9.45 7.37
CA ILE A 103 4.26 -9.88 6.86
C ILE A 103 4.67 -11.16 7.59
N ALA A 104 4.77 -12.26 6.84
CA ALA A 104 5.35 -13.52 7.31
C ALA A 104 6.69 -13.76 6.61
N MET A 105 7.65 -14.37 7.32
CA MET A 105 8.99 -14.63 6.77
C MET A 105 9.48 -16.02 7.11
N THR A 106 10.20 -16.60 6.16
CA THR A 106 11.07 -17.76 6.34
C THR A 106 12.49 -17.39 5.93
N ASP A 107 13.40 -18.36 5.97
CA ASP A 107 14.78 -18.18 5.51
C ASP A 107 14.87 -17.84 4.01
N THR A 108 13.85 -18.19 3.21
CA THR A 108 13.87 -18.07 1.75
C THR A 108 12.72 -17.26 1.17
N THR A 109 11.70 -16.92 1.96
CA THR A 109 10.49 -16.26 1.45
C THR A 109 9.97 -15.18 2.39
N VAL A 110 9.50 -14.07 1.82
CA VAL A 110 8.67 -13.07 2.50
C VAL A 110 7.27 -13.12 1.88
N THR A 111 6.23 -13.22 2.71
CA THR A 111 4.83 -13.21 2.26
C THR A 111 4.11 -12.00 2.82
N TRP A 112 3.45 -11.24 1.96
CA TRP A 112 2.48 -10.21 2.34
C TRP A 112 1.07 -10.75 2.10
N SER A 113 0.22 -10.74 3.13
CA SER A 113 -1.16 -11.26 3.08
C SER A 113 -2.09 -10.44 3.98
N ASP A 114 -3.37 -10.78 4.02
CA ASP A 114 -4.35 -10.18 4.93
C ASP A 114 -4.42 -8.64 4.81
N PHE A 115 -4.44 -8.12 3.57
CA PHE A 115 -4.42 -6.68 3.31
C PHE A 115 -5.68 -6.02 3.84
N ARG A 116 -5.53 -4.91 4.58
CA ARG A 116 -6.65 -4.25 5.27
C ARG A 116 -6.55 -2.72 5.23
N GLN A 117 -7.70 -2.09 5.41
CA GLN A 117 -7.86 -0.66 5.70
C GLN A 117 -8.34 -0.51 7.14
N PRO A 118 -7.46 -0.23 8.11
CA PRO A 118 -7.83 -0.16 9.53
C PRO A 118 -8.94 0.85 9.83
N ASN A 119 -9.00 1.95 9.07
CA ASN A 119 -10.05 2.98 9.21
C ASN A 119 -11.38 2.61 8.51
N ARG A 120 -11.47 1.39 7.96
CA ARG A 120 -12.63 0.79 7.28
C ARG A 120 -12.72 -0.71 7.59
N GLU A 121 -12.75 -1.07 8.88
CA GLU A 121 -12.75 -2.48 9.31
C GLU A 121 -13.85 -3.34 8.65
N HIS A 122 -15.01 -2.75 8.37
CA HIS A 122 -16.15 -3.45 7.75
C HIS A 122 -15.90 -3.88 6.30
N TRP A 123 -14.85 -3.38 5.65
CA TRP A 123 -14.39 -3.91 4.35
C TRP A 123 -13.76 -5.29 4.48
N GLY A 124 -13.28 -5.65 5.67
CA GLY A 124 -12.58 -6.90 5.91
C GLY A 124 -11.22 -6.95 5.19
N GLU A 125 -10.86 -8.16 4.76
CA GLU A 125 -9.65 -8.37 3.95
C GLU A 125 -9.91 -7.94 2.51
N LEU A 126 -9.00 -7.14 1.96
CA LEU A 126 -9.06 -6.68 0.59
C LEU A 126 -8.65 -7.80 -0.38
N PRO A 127 -9.22 -7.85 -1.61
CA PRO A 127 -8.84 -8.82 -2.63
C PRO A 127 -7.50 -8.44 -3.28
N LEU A 128 -6.43 -8.45 -2.49
CA LEU A 128 -5.07 -8.07 -2.86
C LEU A 128 -4.08 -9.12 -2.35
N GLY A 129 -3.20 -9.62 -3.22
CA GLY A 129 -2.27 -10.69 -2.87
C GLY A 129 -2.97 -12.04 -2.61
N PRO A 130 -2.36 -12.94 -1.82
CA PRO A 130 -1.06 -12.76 -1.16
C PRO A 130 0.08 -12.60 -2.16
N PHE A 131 1.10 -11.84 -1.79
CA PHE A 131 2.33 -11.72 -2.57
C PHE A 131 3.46 -12.49 -1.88
N GLN A 132 4.22 -13.26 -2.65
CA GLN A 132 5.36 -14.03 -2.17
C GLN A 132 6.63 -13.59 -2.88
N PHE A 133 7.62 -13.18 -2.10
CA PHE A 133 8.89 -12.65 -2.58
C PHE A 133 10.04 -13.58 -2.19
N ASP A 134 11.05 -13.67 -3.06
CA ASP A 134 12.32 -14.27 -2.68
C ASP A 134 12.99 -13.42 -1.60
N ARG A 135 13.44 -14.06 -0.51
CA ARG A 135 13.97 -13.34 0.65
C ARG A 135 15.20 -12.50 0.29
N ALA A 136 16.13 -13.06 -0.50
CA ALA A 136 17.35 -12.35 -0.86
C ALA A 136 17.07 -11.17 -1.80
N ALA A 137 16.20 -11.35 -2.79
CA ALA A 137 15.79 -10.26 -3.68
C ALA A 137 15.02 -9.15 -2.93
N TYR A 138 14.14 -9.53 -2.00
CA TYR A 138 13.39 -8.61 -1.15
C TYR A 138 14.32 -7.77 -0.28
N ASP A 139 15.28 -8.40 0.41
CA ASP A 139 16.24 -7.71 1.26
C ASP A 139 17.16 -6.77 0.47
N SER A 140 17.52 -7.15 -0.76
CA SER A 140 18.27 -6.31 -1.69
C SER A 140 17.48 -5.08 -2.11
N ALA A 141 16.18 -5.20 -2.38
CA ALA A 141 15.32 -4.08 -2.81
C ALA A 141 15.14 -3.01 -1.72
N LEU A 142 15.19 -3.41 -0.45
CA LEU A 142 15.09 -2.50 0.70
C LEU A 142 16.34 -1.63 0.90
N THR A 143 17.49 -2.06 0.38
CA THR A 143 18.73 -1.30 0.51
C THR A 143 18.63 0.01 -0.29
N PRO A 144 19.10 1.14 0.26
CA PRO A 144 19.08 2.44 -0.43
C PRO A 144 19.81 2.45 -1.77
#